data_AF-A0A0N4VWZ0-F1
#
_entry.id   AF-A0A0N4VWZ0-F1
#
_cell.length_a   1.000
_cell.length_b   1.000
_cell.length_c   1.000
_cell.angle_alpha   90.00
_cell.angle_beta   90.00
_cell.angle_gamma   90.00
#
_symmetry.space_group_name_H-M   'P 1'
#
loop_
_entity.id
_entity.type
_entity.pdbx_description
1 polymer ?
#
loop_
_entity_poly.entity_id
_entity_poly.type
_entity_poly.pdbx_seq_one_letter_code
_entity_poly.pdbx_strand_id
1 'polypeptide(L)'
;MVRDEEFFQGMLACSKLGALARVHAENGSVIEEKCKMLLSQGVTGPEGHVIFGEPIAAGLAVDGSHYYDKDWVHAAQYVMSPPLSRDPSTPETLMDMLAAGELHLTGTDNCTFNCHQKSAGRNDFTKIPNGVNGVEDRMSVVWDRGVHTGKIDPMRFVQITR
;
A
#
# COMPACT_ATOMS: atom_id res chain seq x y z
N MET A 1 10.72 8.58 11.01
CA MET A 1 11.16 7.21 11.35
C MET A 1 11.18 7.10 12.87
N VAL A 2 10.56 6.08 13.44
CA VAL A 2 10.57 5.80 14.89
C VAL A 2 11.42 4.56 15.15
N ARG A 3 12.05 4.48 16.32
CA ARG A 3 12.79 3.27 16.73
C ARG A 3 11.82 2.19 17.20
N ASP A 4 12.24 0.93 17.17
CA ASP A 4 11.38 -0.21 17.55
C ASP A 4 10.81 -0.09 18.97
N GLU A 5 11.60 0.43 19.92
CA GLU A 5 11.14 0.70 21.29
C GLU A 5 10.01 1.73 21.33
N GLU A 6 10.14 2.82 20.56
CA GLU A 6 9.14 3.89 20.48
C GLU A 6 7.88 3.41 19.75
N PHE A 7 8.06 2.63 18.69
CA PHE A 7 6.99 1.96 17.98
C PHE A 7 6.19 1.05 18.92
N PHE A 8 6.88 0.20 19.70
CA PHE A 8 6.24 -0.70 20.66
C PHE A 8 5.43 0.06 21.72
N GLN A 9 5.98 1.14 22.28
CA GLN A 9 5.24 1.98 23.23
C GLN A 9 4.02 2.64 22.57
N GLY A 10 4.14 3.08 21.31
CA GLY A 10 3.01 3.60 20.53
C GLY A 10 1.90 2.57 20.31
N MET A 11 2.27 1.32 19.99
CA MET A 11 1.32 0.21 19.84
C MET A 11 0.60 -0.11 21.16
N LEU A 12 1.33 -0.13 22.29
CA LEU A 12 0.74 -0.31 23.62
C LEU A 12 -0.24 0.82 23.98
N ALA A 13 0.09 2.06 23.64
CA ALA A 13 -0.80 3.20 23.84
C ALA A 13 -2.08 3.07 23.00
N CYS A 14 -1.96 2.70 21.72
CA CYS A 14 -3.12 2.45 20.86
C CYS A 14 -4.02 1.34 21.42
N SER A 15 -3.43 0.24 21.89
CA SER A 15 -4.16 -0.86 22.52
C SER A 15 -4.94 -0.41 23.76
N LYS A 16 -4.32 0.36 24.66
CA LYS A 16 -4.99 0.91 25.86
C LYS A 16 -6.17 1.82 25.53
N LEU A 17 -6.09 2.52 24.39
CA LEU A 17 -7.13 3.45 23.92
C LEU A 17 -8.19 2.78 23.03
N GLY A 18 -8.03 1.50 22.68
CA GLY A 18 -8.88 0.83 21.69
C GLY A 18 -8.73 1.38 20.26
N ALA A 19 -7.60 2.04 19.97
CA ALA A 19 -7.31 2.62 18.66
C ALA A 19 -6.62 1.61 17.72
N LEU A 20 -6.91 1.72 16.42
CA LEU A 20 -6.22 0.96 15.38
C LEU A 20 -4.94 1.69 14.95
N ALA A 21 -3.78 1.06 15.15
CA ALA A 21 -2.51 1.60 14.70
C ALA A 21 -2.29 1.32 13.20
N ARG A 22 -1.99 2.35 12.42
CA ARG A 22 -1.56 2.23 11.01
C ARG A 22 -0.05 2.44 10.90
N VAL A 23 0.60 1.68 10.02
CA VAL A 23 2.06 1.66 9.90
C VAL A 23 2.46 1.78 8.44
N HIS A 24 3.36 2.72 8.15
CA HIS A 24 4.10 2.76 6.89
C HIS A 24 5.28 1.79 6.97
N ALA A 25 5.07 0.55 6.55
CA ALA A 25 6.04 -0.53 6.72
C ALA A 25 6.91 -0.73 5.47
N GLU A 26 8.05 -0.03 5.40
CA GLU A 26 9.05 -0.22 4.34
C GLU A 26 10.17 -1.21 4.71
N ASN A 27 10.17 -1.72 5.94
CA ASN A 27 11.14 -2.71 6.41
C ASN A 27 10.44 -4.00 6.88
N GLY A 28 10.75 -5.11 6.19
CA GLY A 28 10.20 -6.44 6.48
C GLY A 28 10.57 -7.01 7.85
N SER A 29 11.58 -6.45 8.53
CA SER A 29 12.00 -6.91 9.87
C SER A 29 10.89 -6.77 10.92
N VAL A 30 9.98 -5.80 10.76
CA VAL A 30 8.90 -5.53 11.72
C VAL A 30 7.83 -6.62 11.71
N ILE A 31 7.55 -7.19 10.53
CA ILE A 31 6.61 -8.32 10.40
C ILE A 31 7.20 -9.55 11.09
N GLU A 32 8.49 -9.82 10.86
CA GLU A 32 9.20 -10.94 11.47
C GLU A 32 9.26 -10.82 13.01
N GLU A 33 9.52 -9.61 13.52
CA GLU A 33 9.57 -9.35 14.97
C GLU A 33 8.19 -9.46 15.63
N LYS A 34 7.14 -8.98 14.96
CA LYS A 34 5.75 -9.13 15.45
C LYS A 34 5.33 -10.61 15.49
N CYS A 35 5.69 -11.40 14.48
CA CYS A 35 5.45 -12.84 14.48
C CYS A 35 6.19 -13.54 15.64
N LYS A 36 7.48 -13.23 15.86
CA LYS A 36 8.26 -13.75 17.00
C LYS A 36 7.63 -13.40 18.35
N MET A 37 7.15 -12.16 18.50
CA MET A 37 6.48 -11.68 19.72
C MET A 37 5.16 -12.40 19.99
N LEU A 38 4.30 -12.55 18.98
CA LEU A 38 3.01 -13.22 19.16
C LEU A 38 3.20 -14.68 19.56
N LEU A 39 4.15 -15.36 18.92
CA LEU A 39 4.53 -16.72 19.29
C LEU A 39 5.07 -16.81 20.73
N SER A 40 5.89 -15.85 21.18
CA SER A 40 6.42 -15.86 22.55
C SER A 40 5.37 -15.59 23.63
N GLN A 41 4.24 -14.95 23.26
CA GLN A 41 3.08 -14.74 24.11
C GLN A 41 2.09 -15.92 24.07
N GLY A 42 2.44 -17.02 23.40
CA GLY A 42 1.57 -18.19 23.26
C GLY A 42 0.44 -18.01 22.25
N VAL A 43 0.43 -16.90 21.51
CA VAL A 43 -0.51 -16.66 20.42
C VAL A 43 -0.04 -17.47 19.21
N THR A 44 -0.69 -18.62 19.04
CA THR A 44 -0.35 -19.63 18.03
C THR A 44 -1.51 -19.93 17.10
N GLY A 45 -2.70 -19.44 17.41
CA GLY A 45 -3.88 -19.56 16.57
C GLY A 45 -3.99 -18.40 15.55
N PRO A 46 -5.03 -18.43 14.70
CA PRO A 46 -5.25 -17.43 13.64
C PRO A 46 -5.44 -15.99 14.17
N GLU A 47 -5.72 -15.81 15.46
CA GLU A 47 -5.73 -14.52 16.15
C GLU A 47 -4.35 -13.82 16.15
N GLY A 48 -3.25 -14.55 15.91
CA GLY A 48 -1.93 -13.95 15.65
C GLY A 48 -1.85 -13.20 14.32
N HIS A 49 -2.81 -13.41 13.41
CA HIS A 49 -2.88 -12.79 12.09
C HIS A 49 -3.86 -11.63 12.01
N VAL A 50 -4.20 -10.92 13.10
CA VAL A 50 -4.97 -9.66 13.01
C VAL A 50 -4.09 -8.57 12.38
N ILE A 51 -3.92 -8.66 11.07
CA ILE A 51 -3.16 -7.81 10.18
C ILE A 51 -4.10 -7.46 9.04
N PHE A 52 -4.39 -6.18 8.89
CA PHE A 52 -5.13 -5.67 7.75
C PHE A 52 -4.13 -5.12 6.73
N GLY A 53 -4.25 -5.58 5.49
CA GLY A 53 -3.46 -5.09 4.37
C GLY A 53 -4.29 -4.16 3.47
N GLU A 54 -3.70 -3.03 3.09
CA GLU A 54 -4.32 -2.00 2.24
C GLU A 54 -3.45 -1.77 0.99
N PRO A 55 -3.76 -2.39 -0.16
CA PRO A 55 -3.24 -1.95 -1.45
C PRO A 55 -3.88 -0.62 -1.87
N ILE A 56 -3.19 0.13 -2.73
CA ILE A 56 -3.70 1.38 -3.29
C ILE A 56 -4.04 1.25 -4.77
N ALA A 57 -4.90 2.13 -5.27
CA ALA A 57 -5.30 2.18 -6.68
C ALA A 57 -4.11 2.13 -7.67
N ALA A 58 -3.04 2.88 -7.40
CA ALA A 58 -1.85 2.88 -8.26
C ALA A 58 -1.20 1.48 -8.35
N GLY A 59 -1.04 0.78 -7.22
CA GLY A 59 -0.47 -0.57 -7.19
C GLY A 59 -1.36 -1.64 -7.83
N LEU A 60 -2.68 -1.40 -7.93
CA LEU A 60 -3.62 -2.27 -8.64
C LEU A 60 -3.72 -1.96 -10.13
N ALA A 61 -3.32 -0.76 -10.56
CA ALA A 61 -3.48 -0.29 -11.94
C ALA A 61 -2.23 -0.51 -12.79
N VAL A 62 -1.06 -0.19 -12.23
CA VAL A 62 0.21 -0.03 -12.95
C VAL A 62 1.38 -0.61 -12.16
N ASP A 63 2.49 -0.82 -12.85
CA ASP A 63 3.75 -1.27 -12.27
C ASP A 63 4.84 -0.16 -12.34
N GLY A 64 6.05 -0.47 -11.88
CA GLY A 64 7.20 0.44 -11.83
C GLY A 64 7.92 0.64 -13.16
N SER A 65 7.45 0.06 -14.27
CA SER A 65 8.05 0.29 -15.61
C SER A 65 8.02 1.77 -16.00
N HIS A 66 7.02 2.51 -15.52
CA HIS A 66 6.88 3.95 -15.74
C HIS A 66 8.08 4.78 -15.25
N TYR A 67 8.85 4.29 -14.26
CA TYR A 67 10.07 4.95 -13.80
C TYR A 67 11.18 5.02 -14.85
N TYR A 68 11.09 4.19 -15.91
CA TYR A 68 12.10 4.05 -16.96
C TYR A 68 11.68 4.69 -18.29
N ASP A 69 10.62 5.51 -18.28
CA ASP A 69 10.23 6.27 -19.45
C ASP A 69 11.33 7.26 -19.87
N LYS A 70 11.42 7.53 -21.19
CA LYS A 70 12.38 8.48 -21.74
C LYS A 70 12.02 9.92 -21.37
N ASP A 71 10.73 10.20 -21.18
CA ASP A 71 10.28 11.47 -20.63
C ASP A 71 10.38 11.44 -19.09
N TRP A 72 11.29 12.27 -18.58
CA TRP A 72 11.46 12.42 -17.14
C TRP A 72 10.21 12.97 -16.45
N VAL A 73 9.43 13.83 -17.12
CA VAL A 73 8.20 14.38 -16.53
C VAL A 73 7.18 13.27 -16.31
N HIS A 74 7.08 12.33 -17.24
CA HIS A 74 6.29 11.11 -17.06
C HIS A 74 6.83 10.25 -15.90
N ALA A 75 8.12 9.90 -15.91
CA ALA A 75 8.71 9.07 -14.86
C ALA A 75 8.54 9.66 -13.44
N ALA A 76 8.68 10.98 -13.30
CA ALA A 76 8.53 11.67 -12.01
C ALA A 76 7.08 11.63 -11.46
N GLN A 77 6.06 11.49 -12.32
CA GLN A 77 4.66 11.42 -11.90
C GLN A 77 4.38 10.19 -11.03
N TYR A 78 5.10 9.09 -11.25
CA TYR A 78 4.89 7.82 -10.55
C TYR A 78 5.70 7.72 -9.24
N VAL A 79 6.52 8.73 -8.90
CA VAL A 79 7.35 8.72 -7.69
C VAL A 79 6.48 8.83 -6.44
N MET A 80 6.49 7.78 -5.63
CA MET A 80 5.77 7.63 -4.36
C MET A 80 6.54 6.67 -3.43
N SER A 81 6.09 6.57 -2.18
CA SER A 81 6.67 5.71 -1.15
C SER A 81 5.55 4.88 -0.50
N PRO A 82 5.65 3.55 -0.42
CA PRO A 82 6.66 2.71 -1.09
C PRO A 82 6.55 2.82 -2.64
N PRO A 83 7.63 2.59 -3.41
CA PRO A 83 7.58 2.71 -4.86
C PRO A 83 6.74 1.58 -5.49
N LEU A 84 6.21 1.82 -6.69
CA LEU A 84 5.58 0.77 -7.50
C LEU A 84 6.60 -0.34 -7.80
N SER A 85 6.17 -1.60 -7.65
CA SER A 85 7.01 -2.76 -7.93
C SER A 85 7.38 -2.82 -9.41
N ARG A 86 8.63 -3.18 -9.73
CA ARG A 86 9.10 -3.37 -11.11
C ARG A 86 8.58 -4.65 -11.76
N ASP A 87 8.01 -5.56 -10.97
CA ASP A 87 7.43 -6.80 -11.47
C ASP A 87 6.03 -6.52 -12.04
N PRO A 88 5.82 -6.71 -13.37
CA PRO A 88 4.55 -6.42 -14.03
C PRO A 88 3.39 -7.31 -13.57
N SER A 89 3.68 -8.43 -12.89
CA SER A 89 2.64 -9.30 -12.30
C SER A 89 2.12 -8.79 -10.95
N THR A 90 2.74 -7.76 -10.37
CA THR A 90 2.38 -7.25 -9.03
C THR A 90 0.92 -6.78 -8.95
N PRO A 91 0.38 -5.98 -9.90
CA PRO A 91 -1.00 -5.52 -9.80
C PRO A 91 -2.01 -6.67 -9.81
N GLU A 92 -1.74 -7.69 -10.63
CA GLU A 92 -2.56 -8.91 -10.68
C GLU A 92 -2.47 -9.70 -9.36
N THR A 93 -1.25 -9.91 -8.85
CA THR A 93 -1.02 -10.59 -7.56
C THR A 93 -1.75 -9.90 -6.42
N LEU A 94 -1.70 -8.57 -6.34
CA LEU A 94 -2.41 -7.80 -5.32
C LEU A 94 -3.93 -7.94 -5.44
N MET A 95 -4.46 -8.01 -6.67
CA MET A 95 -5.89 -8.26 -6.89
C MET A 95 -6.29 -9.68 -6.48
N ASP A 96 -5.44 -10.68 -6.75
CA ASP A 96 -5.67 -12.06 -6.31
C ASP A 96 -5.65 -12.17 -4.79
N MET A 97 -4.74 -11.47 -4.11
CA MET A 97 -4.73 -11.38 -2.64
C MET A 97 -5.97 -10.67 -2.08
N LEU A 98 -6.50 -9.65 -2.76
CA LEU A 98 -7.78 -9.02 -2.42
C LEU A 98 -8.95 -10.00 -2.63
N ALA A 99 -8.93 -10.81 -3.67
CA ALA A 99 -9.94 -11.83 -3.93
C ALA A 99 -9.91 -12.95 -2.87
N ALA A 100 -8.71 -13.41 -2.51
CA ALA A 100 -8.48 -14.46 -1.51
C ALA A 100 -8.75 -14.01 -0.06
N GLY A 101 -8.84 -12.70 0.20
CA GLY A 101 -9.05 -12.17 1.55
C GLY A 101 -7.78 -11.94 2.36
N GLU A 102 -6.60 -12.06 1.72
CA GLU A 102 -5.31 -11.72 2.34
C GLU A 102 -5.13 -10.21 2.46
N LEU A 103 -5.69 -9.44 1.52
CA LEU A 103 -5.83 -7.99 1.57
C LEU A 103 -7.29 -7.60 1.80
N HIS A 104 -7.52 -6.48 2.49
CA HIS A 104 -8.80 -6.24 3.17
C HIS A 104 -9.56 -5.02 2.67
N LEU A 105 -8.84 -3.96 2.27
CA LEU A 105 -9.43 -2.69 1.84
C LEU A 105 -8.55 -2.01 0.79
N THR A 106 -9.12 -1.06 0.04
CA THR A 106 -8.41 -0.33 -1.02
C THR A 106 -8.31 1.15 -0.71
N GLY A 107 -7.08 1.65 -0.63
CA GLY A 107 -6.75 3.06 -0.46
C GLY A 107 -6.37 3.73 -1.78
N THR A 108 -5.90 4.97 -1.69
CA THR A 108 -5.32 5.69 -2.86
C THR A 108 -3.97 6.31 -2.56
N ASP A 109 -3.68 6.59 -1.29
CA ASP A 109 -2.58 7.44 -0.89
C ASP A 109 -2.49 8.74 -1.73
N ASN A 110 -3.67 9.32 -2.02
CA ASN A 110 -3.77 10.47 -2.92
C ASN A 110 -3.03 11.68 -2.35
N CYS A 111 -1.87 11.98 -2.93
CA CYS A 111 -0.98 13.07 -2.55
C CYS A 111 -0.42 13.68 -3.84
N THR A 112 -1.18 14.59 -4.45
CA THR A 112 -0.93 15.04 -5.82
C THR A 112 -0.03 16.28 -5.87
N PHE A 113 0.91 16.25 -6.81
CA PHE A 113 1.80 17.38 -7.11
C PHE A 113 1.77 17.63 -8.62
N ASN A 114 1.77 18.90 -9.01
CA ASN A 114 1.86 19.26 -10.42
C ASN A 114 3.29 19.06 -10.96
N CYS A 115 3.46 19.13 -12.29
CA CYS A 115 4.75 18.93 -12.94
C CYS A 115 5.84 19.90 -12.46
N HIS A 116 5.47 21.13 -12.12
CA HIS A 116 6.40 22.13 -11.58
C HIS A 116 6.91 21.74 -10.19
N GLN A 117 6.04 21.28 -9.29
CA GLN A 117 6.44 20.78 -7.97
C GLN A 117 7.31 19.52 -8.09
N LYS A 118 6.94 18.58 -8.96
CA LYS A 118 7.74 17.38 -9.23
C LYS A 118 9.14 17.73 -9.73
N SER A 119 9.27 18.80 -10.54
CA SER A 119 10.55 19.28 -11.09
C SER A 119 11.60 19.69 -10.05
N ALA A 120 11.23 19.86 -8.77
CA ALA A 120 12.17 20.11 -7.68
C ALA A 120 13.28 19.04 -7.59
N GLY A 121 13.00 17.81 -8.01
CA GLY A 121 13.98 16.72 -8.05
C GLY A 121 14.57 16.41 -9.44
N ARG A 122 14.53 17.35 -10.40
CA ARG A 122 15.04 17.14 -11.78
C ARG A 122 16.45 16.58 -11.83
N ASN A 123 17.29 17.02 -10.89
CA ASN A 123 18.70 16.64 -10.78
C ASN A 123 18.99 15.80 -9.51
N ASP A 124 17.97 15.44 -8.74
CA ASP A 124 18.09 14.75 -7.45
C ASP A 124 16.76 14.08 -7.09
N PHE A 125 16.64 12.76 -7.30
CA PHE A 125 15.37 12.05 -7.13
C PHE A 125 14.83 12.12 -5.69
N THR A 126 15.70 12.31 -4.70
CA THR A 126 15.31 12.41 -3.28
C THR A 126 14.50 13.67 -2.99
N LYS A 127 14.55 14.65 -3.89
CA LYS A 127 13.81 15.92 -3.81
C LYS A 127 12.53 15.91 -4.65
N ILE A 128 12.23 14.83 -5.36
CA ILE A 128 10.92 14.68 -6.02
C ILE A 128 9.88 14.48 -4.90
N PRO A 129 8.87 15.35 -4.78
CA PRO A 129 7.81 15.14 -3.80
C PRO A 129 7.09 13.83 -4.10
N ASN A 130 7.00 12.97 -3.09
CA ASN A 130 6.42 11.64 -3.19
C ASN A 130 4.89 11.71 -3.13
N GLY A 131 4.23 11.11 -4.12
CA GLY A 131 2.78 11.02 -4.17
C GLY A 131 2.23 10.97 -5.60
N VAL A 132 1.04 10.39 -5.71
CA VAL A 132 0.31 10.10 -6.95
C VAL A 132 -1.16 10.48 -6.82
N ASN A 133 -1.89 10.49 -7.94
CA ASN A 133 -3.35 10.57 -7.94
C ASN A 133 -3.97 9.18 -7.70
N GLY A 134 -5.27 9.20 -7.39
CA GLY A 134 -6.06 7.96 -7.38
C GLY A 134 -7.44 8.10 -6.74
N VAL A 135 -7.74 9.22 -6.08
CA VAL A 135 -9.02 9.43 -5.37
C VAL A 135 -10.25 9.25 -6.27
N GLU A 136 -10.20 9.78 -7.49
CA GLU A 136 -11.28 9.69 -8.47
C GLU A 136 -11.34 8.31 -9.12
N ASP A 137 -10.18 7.78 -9.53
CA ASP A 137 -10.12 6.58 -10.36
C ASP A 137 -10.22 5.27 -9.57
N ARG A 138 -10.07 5.31 -8.24
CA ARG A 138 -9.99 4.10 -7.38
C ARG A 138 -11.11 3.11 -7.68
N MET A 139 -12.36 3.59 -7.68
CA MET A 139 -13.51 2.70 -7.85
C MET A 139 -13.52 2.04 -9.22
N SER A 140 -13.24 2.81 -10.27
CA SER A 140 -13.19 2.31 -11.65
C SER A 140 -12.03 1.32 -11.86
N VAL A 141 -10.85 1.60 -11.29
CA VAL A 141 -9.69 0.70 -11.34
C VAL A 141 -10.01 -0.63 -10.65
N VAL A 142 -10.55 -0.60 -9.44
CA VAL A 142 -10.89 -1.84 -8.70
C VAL A 142 -11.99 -2.61 -9.42
N TRP A 143 -12.96 -1.91 -10.01
CA TRP A 143 -14.03 -2.53 -10.79
C TRP A 143 -13.49 -3.21 -12.04
N ASP A 144 -12.69 -2.51 -12.85
CA ASP A 144 -12.13 -3.04 -14.09
C ASP A 144 -11.18 -4.22 -13.81
N ARG A 145 -10.24 -4.05 -12.89
CA ARG A 145 -9.22 -5.06 -12.58
C ARG A 145 -9.77 -6.26 -11.81
N GLY A 146 -10.86 -6.08 -11.07
CA GLY A 146 -11.43 -7.09 -10.20
C GLY A 146 -12.73 -7.70 -10.73
N VAL A 147 -13.77 -6.88 -10.90
CA VAL A 147 -15.11 -7.35 -11.27
C VAL A 147 -15.16 -7.72 -12.75
N HIS A 148 -14.65 -6.85 -13.63
CA HIS A 148 -14.72 -7.08 -15.07
C HIS A 148 -13.86 -8.27 -15.53
N THR A 149 -12.71 -8.50 -14.88
CA THR A 149 -11.86 -9.68 -15.11
C THR A 149 -12.40 -10.98 -14.48
N GLY A 150 -13.43 -10.89 -13.62
CA GLY A 150 -14.00 -12.03 -12.92
C GLY A 150 -13.21 -12.53 -11.71
N LYS A 151 -12.21 -11.77 -11.23
CA LYS A 151 -11.44 -12.13 -10.02
C LYS A 151 -12.25 -11.95 -8.73
N ILE A 152 -13.15 -10.96 -8.70
CA ILE A 152 -14.06 -10.72 -7.56
C ILE A 152 -15.49 -10.48 -8.05
N ASP A 153 -16.47 -10.79 -7.20
CA ASP A 153 -17.87 -10.43 -7.46
C ASP A 153 -18.19 -8.99 -7.01
N PRO A 154 -19.34 -8.42 -7.41
CA PRO A 154 -19.75 -7.08 -6.98
C PRO A 154 -19.89 -6.91 -5.45
N MET A 155 -20.15 -7.98 -4.71
CA MET A 155 -20.28 -7.91 -3.25
C MET A 155 -18.92 -7.76 -2.58
N ARG A 156 -17.91 -8.50 -3.07
CA ARG A 156 -16.52 -8.34 -2.66
C ARG A 156 -15.97 -6.98 -3.07
N PHE A 157 -16.33 -6.47 -4.25
CA PHE A 157 -16.04 -5.08 -4.65
C PHE A 157 -16.55 -4.07 -3.62
N VAL A 158 -17.82 -4.18 -3.22
CA VAL A 158 -18.41 -3.32 -2.18
C VAL A 158 -17.68 -3.49 -0.84
N GLN A 159 -17.26 -4.71 -0.49
CA GLN A 159 -16.56 -4.96 0.77
C GLN A 159 -15.19 -4.26 0.84
N ILE A 160 -14.39 -4.33 -0.22
CA ILE A 160 -13.01 -3.82 -0.23
C ILE A 160 -12.89 -2.33 -0.61
N THR A 161 -14.00 -1.68 -0.98
CA THR A 161 -14.02 -0.26 -1.39
C THR A 161 -14.71 0.69 -0.41
N ARG A 162 -15.26 0.15 0.69
CA ARG A 162 -15.90 0.92 1.77
C ARG A 162 -14.93 1.74 2.61
#